data_AF-A0A8H4L272-F1
#
_entry.id   AF-A0A8H4L272-F1
#
_cell.length_a   1.000
_cell.length_b   1.000
_cell.length_c   1.000
_cell.angle_alpha   90.00
_cell.angle_beta   90.00
_cell.angle_gamma   90.00
#
_symmetry.space_group_name_H-M   'P 1'
#
loop_
_entity.id
_entity.type
_entity.pdbx_description
1 polymer ?
#
loop_
_entity_poly.entity_id
_entity_poly.type
_entity_poly.pdbx_seq_one_letter_code
_entity_poly.pdbx_strand_id
1 'polypeptide(L)'
;MSTFITWSLWALLLSQFHYASAGNLTSLGDLFHGQLANLSSKAPGNNGPGRQNFGHCCRLAVNESLRIVNGSAEFVPGQTHLVGTVDDFLANPFPCDYEYKGGPGYPAQVYVTYSWCNSNCPGYSLTRPGRKGLNGWLKPLVLFIIPSAVFSLNVPRRRRINVPSRMFPDNLSSLWSLFTLIYKVPIAATIVTLDILIWNVIIMTFAGPMMLSGLYEAMLDRKIMYYLRQKMLTRSLNVQQRAHLLFVALFGCLDLDKAWDISVNLVQGLPMDNLRRRKSSTQPLTHTDTLGPFSPTSSNNRSYSDSRMRQMVQADYSVTHRSHIDRAKLKLQSALETQISFGSAAGAAVVFYCGNFAYALLELQSDYGRVYTTPSTGLGCRSLTLLVYACAECLLTLLWAAKVFELDVALGIQGDGPFEGSLGRITSICVKFVWLSAVAFNVFVSFFTGVVGTGFIISSFYTNCFCATPTSKEQILNAQIYWIPAAIGATCLLAATAYLGWWFSNLMRDSFKGCTANIDAFDPTDDYGDSGSESPGHRDHGDI
;
A
#
# COMPACT_ATOMS: atom_id res chain seq x y z
N MET A 1 -14.74 15.73 49.62
CA MET A 1 -14.93 14.34 50.11
C MET A 1 -16.36 14.09 50.58
N SER A 2 -17.05 15.04 51.24
CA SER A 2 -18.48 14.88 51.59
C SER A 2 -19.44 14.93 50.39
N THR A 3 -19.08 15.61 49.29
CA THR A 3 -19.89 15.70 48.07
C THR A 3 -19.92 14.40 47.24
N PHE A 4 -18.90 13.55 47.36
CA PHE A 4 -18.85 12.25 46.68
C PHE A 4 -19.73 11.22 47.39
N ILE A 5 -19.78 11.24 48.73
CA ILE A 5 -20.59 10.33 49.55
C ILE A 5 -22.09 10.63 49.36
N THR A 6 -22.49 11.90 49.24
CA THR A 6 -23.89 12.27 48.98
C THR A 6 -24.37 11.87 47.59
N TRP A 7 -23.49 11.88 46.57
CA TRP A 7 -23.83 11.43 45.22
C TRP A 7 -23.94 9.90 45.13
N SER A 8 -23.09 9.16 45.83
CA SER A 8 -23.17 7.69 45.89
C SER A 8 -24.41 7.20 46.64
N LEU A 9 -24.80 7.88 47.73
CA LEU A 9 -26.03 7.55 48.47
C LEU A 9 -27.30 7.94 47.71
N TRP A 10 -27.32 9.03 46.94
CA TRP A 10 -28.44 9.36 46.05
C TRP A 10 -28.55 8.40 44.86
N ALA A 11 -27.43 7.90 44.33
CA ALA A 11 -27.43 6.88 43.27
C ALA A 11 -27.91 5.51 43.78
N LEU A 12 -27.58 5.12 45.02
CA LEU A 12 -28.07 3.90 45.67
C LEU A 12 -29.55 4.01 46.11
N LEU A 13 -30.04 5.20 46.45
CA LEU A 13 -31.46 5.45 46.74
C LEU A 13 -32.32 5.56 45.48
N LEU A 14 -31.76 6.02 44.36
CA LEU A 14 -32.46 6.02 43.06
C LEU A 14 -32.43 4.66 42.35
N SER A 15 -31.48 3.76 42.66
CA SER A 15 -31.49 2.40 42.13
C SER A 15 -32.51 1.46 42.82
N GLN A 16 -33.24 1.96 43.81
CA GLN A 16 -34.30 1.24 44.52
C GLN A 16 -35.71 1.59 44.00
N PHE A 17 -35.83 2.46 43.00
CA PHE A 17 -37.14 2.85 42.45
C PHE A 17 -37.56 2.02 41.23
N HIS A 18 -38.64 1.27 41.44
CA HIS A 18 -39.60 0.71 40.47
C HIS A 18 -39.31 -0.66 39.86
N TYR A 19 -39.29 -1.70 40.70
CA TYR A 19 -40.14 -2.85 40.37
C TYR A 19 -41.55 -2.49 40.83
N ALA A 20 -42.34 -1.93 39.91
CA ALA A 20 -43.76 -1.74 40.12
C ALA A 20 -44.39 -3.12 40.37
N SER A 21 -44.80 -3.30 41.62
CA SER A 21 -45.74 -4.31 42.07
C SER A 21 -46.91 -4.45 41.10
N ALA A 22 -47.17 -5.68 40.65
CA ALA A 22 -48.47 -6.31 40.37
C ALA A 22 -49.67 -5.38 40.08
N GLY A 23 -49.48 -4.37 39.24
CA GLY A 23 -50.56 -3.61 38.64
C GLY A 23 -51.24 -4.52 37.63
N ASN A 24 -52.56 -4.44 37.51
CA ASN A 24 -53.33 -5.21 36.54
C ASN A 24 -52.98 -4.69 35.13
N LEU A 25 -51.85 -5.15 34.58
CA LEU A 25 -51.33 -4.72 33.28
C LEU A 25 -52.33 -5.14 32.20
N THR A 26 -52.84 -4.16 31.46
CA THR A 26 -53.85 -4.42 30.41
C THR A 26 -53.23 -4.58 29.03
N SER A 27 -52.04 -3.99 28.81
CA SER A 27 -51.35 -4.04 27.52
C SER A 27 -49.83 -4.08 27.66
N LEU A 28 -49.14 -4.64 26.66
CA LEU A 28 -47.66 -4.60 26.58
C LEU A 28 -47.13 -3.17 26.43
N GLY A 29 -47.97 -2.24 25.96
CA GLY A 29 -47.64 -0.82 25.91
C GLY A 29 -47.39 -0.27 27.31
N ASP A 30 -48.18 -0.68 28.30
CA ASP A 30 -48.04 -0.21 29.69
C ASP A 30 -46.69 -0.64 30.29
N LEU A 31 -46.24 -1.85 29.95
CA LEU A 31 -45.01 -2.44 30.45
C LEU A 31 -43.73 -1.73 29.96
N PHE A 32 -43.75 -1.22 28.73
CA PHE A 32 -42.58 -0.59 28.10
C PHE A 32 -42.81 0.89 27.79
N HIS A 33 -43.51 1.61 28.66
CA HIS A 33 -43.72 3.07 28.54
C HIS A 33 -44.26 3.51 27.17
N GLY A 34 -45.20 2.74 26.61
CA GLY A 34 -45.82 2.99 25.32
C GLY A 34 -44.97 2.61 24.10
N GLN A 35 -43.75 2.08 24.27
CA GLN A 35 -42.89 1.72 23.13
C GLN A 35 -43.48 0.60 22.28
N LEU A 36 -44.27 -0.31 22.87
CA LEU A 36 -44.98 -1.38 22.16
C LEU A 36 -46.44 -1.01 21.80
N ALA A 37 -46.93 0.17 22.19
CA ALA A 37 -48.28 0.58 21.88
C ALA A 37 -48.40 0.99 20.40
N ASN A 38 -49.51 0.62 19.75
CA ASN A 38 -49.83 0.98 18.36
C ASN A 38 -48.75 0.58 17.33
N LEU A 39 -48.08 -0.54 17.54
CA LEU A 39 -47.18 -1.11 16.53
C LEU A 39 -48.00 -1.57 15.31
N SER A 40 -47.80 -0.93 14.17
CA SER A 40 -48.31 -1.44 12.90
C SER A 40 -47.61 -2.76 12.56
N SER A 41 -48.39 -3.76 12.13
CA SER A 41 -47.89 -5.06 11.67
C SER A 41 -46.96 -4.94 10.47
N LYS A 42 -47.09 -3.86 9.70
CA LYS A 42 -46.14 -3.49 8.66
C LYS A 42 -45.25 -2.39 9.22
N ALA A 43 -43.93 -2.60 9.19
CA ALA A 43 -43.00 -1.51 9.44
C ALA A 43 -43.42 -0.31 8.59
N PRO A 44 -43.47 0.93 9.14
CA PRO A 44 -43.94 2.10 8.41
C PRO A 44 -43.07 2.24 7.16
N GLY A 45 -43.61 1.74 6.05
CA GLY A 45 -42.99 1.76 4.75
C GLY A 45 -43.05 3.20 4.34
N ASN A 46 -42.02 3.97 4.66
CA ASN A 46 -41.80 5.17 3.90
C ASN A 46 -41.61 4.71 2.45
N ASN A 47 -42.45 5.19 1.54
CA ASN A 47 -42.49 4.80 0.11
C ASN A 47 -41.17 5.05 -0.66
N GLY A 48 -40.08 5.40 0.02
CA GLY A 48 -38.76 5.56 -0.55
C GLY A 48 -37.88 4.32 -0.30
N PRO A 49 -37.03 3.93 -1.26
CA PRO A 49 -36.03 2.89 -1.04
C PRO A 49 -35.13 3.26 0.16
N GLY A 50 -34.92 2.31 1.08
CA GLY A 50 -33.85 2.41 2.09
C GLY A 50 -34.18 3.03 3.45
N ARG A 51 -35.44 3.05 3.88
CA ARG A 51 -35.84 3.64 5.17
C ARG A 51 -36.38 2.64 6.17
N GLN A 52 -35.76 1.46 6.27
CA GLN A 52 -36.13 0.48 7.28
C GLN A 52 -35.75 0.97 8.67
N ASN A 53 -36.70 0.99 9.60
CA ASN A 53 -36.42 1.27 11.01
C ASN A 53 -36.27 -0.06 11.76
N PHE A 54 -35.05 -0.60 11.85
CA PHE A 54 -34.82 -1.86 12.58
C PHE A 54 -35.21 -1.79 14.06
N GLY A 55 -35.27 -0.59 14.67
CA GLY A 55 -35.86 -0.43 16.00
C GLY A 55 -37.35 -0.78 16.04
N HIS A 56 -38.10 -0.44 14.98
CA HIS A 56 -39.50 -0.89 14.81
C HIS A 56 -39.58 -2.40 14.63
N CYS A 57 -38.70 -2.98 13.82
CA CYS A 57 -38.63 -4.43 13.59
C CYS A 57 -38.34 -5.21 14.87
N CYS A 58 -37.40 -4.74 15.68
CA CYS A 58 -37.12 -5.33 16.98
C CYS A 58 -38.34 -5.22 17.90
N ARG A 59 -39.00 -4.05 17.96
CA ARG A 59 -40.24 -3.88 18.74
C ARG A 59 -41.36 -4.82 18.29
N LEU A 60 -41.51 -5.00 16.97
CA LEU A 60 -42.48 -5.93 16.39
C LEU A 60 -42.18 -7.36 16.83
N ALA A 61 -40.91 -7.78 16.77
CA ALA A 61 -40.50 -9.11 17.24
C ALA A 61 -40.77 -9.30 18.75
N VAL A 62 -40.47 -8.30 19.58
CA VAL A 62 -40.77 -8.35 21.03
C VAL A 62 -42.28 -8.44 21.27
N ASN A 63 -43.07 -7.66 20.53
CA ASN A 63 -44.53 -7.65 20.64
C ASN A 63 -45.16 -8.99 20.22
N GLU A 64 -44.62 -9.67 19.20
CA GLU A 64 -45.08 -11.01 18.79
C GLU A 64 -44.65 -12.12 19.77
N SER A 65 -43.64 -11.86 20.60
CA SER A 65 -43.03 -12.87 21.48
C SER A 65 -43.53 -12.82 22.91
N LEU A 66 -44.15 -11.72 23.31
CA LEU A 66 -44.73 -11.53 24.63
C LEU A 66 -46.25 -11.48 24.53
N ARG A 67 -46.92 -11.98 25.56
CA ARG A 67 -48.36 -11.80 25.78
C ARG A 67 -48.62 -11.56 27.26
N ILE A 68 -49.72 -10.91 27.59
CA ILE A 68 -50.14 -10.73 28.98
C ILE A 68 -51.20 -11.78 29.30
N VAL A 69 -50.95 -12.58 30.34
CA VAL A 69 -51.88 -13.59 30.87
C VAL A 69 -52.10 -13.27 32.35
N ASN A 70 -53.35 -13.02 32.75
CA ASN A 70 -53.71 -12.68 34.14
C ASN A 70 -52.89 -11.51 34.74
N GLY A 71 -52.63 -10.47 33.93
CA GLY A 71 -51.86 -9.30 34.36
C GLY A 71 -50.34 -9.52 34.46
N SER A 72 -49.84 -10.71 34.13
CA SER A 72 -48.40 -11.02 34.09
C SER A 72 -47.93 -11.22 32.66
N ALA A 73 -46.72 -10.74 32.34
CA ALA A 73 -46.12 -10.98 31.04
C ALA A 73 -45.60 -12.43 30.95
N GLU A 74 -45.92 -13.10 29.86
CA GLU A 74 -45.46 -14.45 29.55
C GLU A 74 -44.94 -14.52 28.11
N PHE A 75 -43.96 -15.38 27.85
CA PHE A 75 -43.58 -15.67 26.47
C PHE A 75 -44.69 -16.43 25.74
N VAL A 76 -44.91 -16.07 24.49
CA VAL A 76 -45.82 -16.82 23.60
C VAL A 76 -45.23 -18.24 23.40
N PRO A 77 -46.01 -19.31 23.61
CA PRO A 77 -45.53 -20.68 23.41
C PRO A 77 -44.99 -20.88 22.00
N GLY A 78 -43.76 -21.38 21.87
CA GLY A 78 -43.10 -21.61 20.58
C GLY A 78 -42.44 -20.38 19.96
N GLN A 79 -42.43 -19.22 20.64
CA GLN A 79 -41.64 -18.07 20.21
C GLN A 79 -40.15 -18.42 20.19
N THR A 80 -39.41 -17.89 19.22
CA THR A 80 -37.96 -18.14 19.07
C THR A 80 -37.14 -16.86 19.17
N HIS A 81 -37.78 -15.74 19.46
CA HIS A 81 -37.14 -14.43 19.36
C HIS A 81 -36.53 -13.96 20.66
N LEU A 82 -37.14 -14.28 21.80
CA LEU A 82 -36.65 -13.91 23.13
C LEU A 82 -35.95 -15.10 23.76
N VAL A 83 -34.78 -14.84 24.35
CA VAL A 83 -33.97 -15.85 25.03
C VAL A 83 -33.90 -15.52 26.52
N GLY A 84 -34.01 -16.54 27.37
CA GLY A 84 -33.96 -16.41 28.83
C GLY A 84 -35.32 -16.67 29.46
N THR A 85 -35.50 -16.21 30.70
CA THR A 85 -36.82 -16.14 31.36
C THR A 85 -37.44 -14.77 31.15
N VAL A 86 -38.76 -14.64 31.37
CA VAL A 86 -39.43 -13.33 31.27
C VAL A 86 -38.89 -12.38 32.34
N ASP A 87 -38.62 -12.88 33.55
CA ASP A 87 -38.06 -12.09 34.63
C ASP A 87 -36.68 -11.55 34.27
N ASP A 88 -35.83 -12.38 33.66
CA ASP A 88 -34.52 -11.93 33.15
C ASP A 88 -34.67 -10.88 32.05
N PHE A 89 -35.66 -11.03 31.17
CA PHE A 89 -35.93 -10.05 30.11
C PHE A 89 -36.32 -8.70 30.72
N LEU A 90 -37.28 -8.70 31.65
CA LEU A 90 -37.82 -7.51 32.29
C LEU A 90 -36.84 -6.85 33.27
N ALA A 91 -35.89 -7.60 33.81
CA ALA A 91 -34.84 -7.06 34.68
C ALA A 91 -33.83 -6.17 33.96
N ASN A 92 -33.81 -6.19 32.63
CA ASN A 92 -32.84 -5.46 31.83
C ASN A 92 -33.51 -4.34 31.01
N PRO A 93 -32.74 -3.31 30.60
CA PRO A 93 -33.26 -2.24 29.76
C PRO A 93 -33.81 -2.73 28.43
N PHE A 94 -34.89 -2.10 27.96
CA PHE A 94 -35.56 -2.49 26.72
C PHE A 94 -34.62 -2.49 25.50
N PRO A 95 -34.47 -3.64 24.79
CA PRO A 95 -33.33 -3.86 23.89
C PRO A 95 -33.39 -3.12 22.55
N CYS A 96 -34.56 -2.70 22.07
CA CYS A 96 -34.71 -2.24 20.68
C CYS A 96 -34.26 -0.80 20.41
N ASP A 97 -34.12 0.02 21.45
CA ASP A 97 -33.63 1.40 21.37
C ASP A 97 -32.54 1.70 22.40
N TYR A 98 -32.03 0.68 23.09
CA TYR A 98 -31.04 0.85 24.13
C TYR A 98 -29.71 1.33 23.55
N GLU A 99 -29.26 2.49 24.03
CA GLU A 99 -27.91 2.98 23.80
C GLU A 99 -27.04 2.53 24.96
N TYR A 100 -26.00 1.77 24.64
CA TYR A 100 -25.06 1.29 25.64
C TYR A 100 -24.30 2.45 26.29
N LYS A 101 -24.28 2.46 27.63
CA LYS A 101 -23.66 3.52 28.43
C LYS A 101 -22.34 3.15 29.11
N GLY A 102 -21.67 2.05 28.75
CA GLY A 102 -20.30 1.76 29.25
C GLY A 102 -20.15 0.66 30.32
N GLY A 103 -21.11 -0.26 30.52
CA GLY A 103 -21.03 -1.35 31.52
C GLY A 103 -20.69 -2.75 30.97
N PRO A 104 -20.52 -3.81 31.78
CA PRO A 104 -20.53 -5.18 31.26
C PRO A 104 -21.85 -5.39 30.53
N GLY A 105 -21.82 -5.48 29.19
CA GLY A 105 -23.02 -5.41 28.36
C GLY A 105 -24.06 -6.47 28.76
N TYR A 106 -25.33 -6.12 28.69
CA TYR A 106 -26.41 -7.08 28.90
C TYR A 106 -26.38 -8.15 27.80
N PRO A 107 -26.71 -9.42 28.11
CA PRO A 107 -26.81 -10.45 27.09
C PRO A 107 -27.82 -10.01 26.03
N ALA A 108 -27.53 -10.28 24.74
CA ALA A 108 -28.50 -10.00 23.68
C ALA A 108 -29.79 -10.78 23.96
N GLN A 109 -30.90 -10.04 24.03
CA GLN A 109 -32.19 -10.57 24.50
C GLN A 109 -33.16 -10.89 23.37
N VAL A 110 -32.99 -10.26 22.21
CA VAL A 110 -33.86 -10.40 21.05
C VAL A 110 -33.07 -10.93 19.86
N TYR A 111 -33.56 -12.01 19.29
CA TYR A 111 -33.06 -12.69 18.11
C TYR A 111 -34.20 -12.82 17.11
N VAL A 112 -33.92 -12.69 15.82
CA VAL A 112 -34.92 -12.95 14.79
C VAL A 112 -34.30 -13.84 13.74
N THR A 113 -35.07 -14.79 13.24
CA THR A 113 -34.63 -15.63 12.13
C THR A 113 -34.54 -14.78 10.86
N TYR A 114 -33.64 -15.15 9.94
CA TYR A 114 -33.53 -14.45 8.66
C TYR A 114 -34.86 -14.46 7.90
N SER A 115 -35.57 -15.59 7.89
CA SER A 115 -36.87 -15.72 7.23
C SER A 115 -37.89 -14.73 7.78
N TRP A 116 -38.00 -14.62 9.11
CA TRP A 116 -38.90 -13.67 9.76
C TRP A 116 -38.51 -12.21 9.48
N CYS A 117 -37.20 -11.89 9.54
CA CYS A 117 -36.73 -10.53 9.28
C CYS A 117 -36.97 -10.12 7.82
N ASN A 118 -36.73 -11.03 6.87
CA ASN A 118 -36.97 -10.76 5.46
C ASN A 118 -38.47 -10.61 5.14
N SER A 119 -39.35 -11.37 5.80
CA SER A 119 -40.80 -11.27 5.58
C SER A 119 -41.41 -10.02 6.21
N ASN A 120 -41.04 -9.71 7.46
CA ASN A 120 -41.66 -8.61 8.23
C ASN A 120 -40.93 -7.28 8.05
N CYS A 121 -39.64 -7.34 7.70
CA CYS A 121 -38.77 -6.18 7.66
C CYS A 121 -37.81 -6.14 6.45
N PRO A 122 -38.33 -6.21 5.21
CA PRO A 122 -37.49 -6.14 4.02
C PRO A 122 -36.82 -4.77 3.87
N GLY A 123 -35.55 -4.75 3.47
CA GLY A 123 -34.81 -3.54 3.13
C GLY A 123 -33.63 -3.24 4.07
N TYR A 124 -33.06 -2.04 3.92
CA TYR A 124 -31.89 -1.58 4.68
C TYR A 124 -32.23 -0.34 5.51
N SER A 125 -31.50 -0.14 6.61
CA SER A 125 -31.58 1.07 7.42
C SER A 125 -30.49 2.05 7.04
N LEU A 126 -30.89 3.32 6.91
CA LEU A 126 -29.95 4.44 6.90
C LEU A 126 -29.46 4.69 8.33
N THR A 127 -28.17 4.99 8.46
CA THR A 127 -27.62 5.42 9.74
C THR A 127 -28.24 6.76 10.12
N ARG A 128 -28.78 6.88 11.34
CA ARG A 128 -29.32 8.16 11.82
C ARG A 128 -28.17 9.17 12.01
N PRO A 129 -28.13 10.29 11.26
CA PRO A 129 -26.99 11.22 11.24
C PRO A 129 -26.69 11.87 12.59
N GLY A 130 -27.67 11.98 13.49
CA GLY A 130 -27.49 12.59 14.81
C GLY A 130 -26.92 11.67 15.90
N ARG A 131 -26.88 10.33 15.70
CA ARG A 131 -26.63 9.37 16.79
C ARG A 131 -25.19 8.87 16.90
N LYS A 132 -24.33 9.08 15.88
CA LYS A 132 -22.93 8.57 15.87
C LYS A 132 -21.84 9.64 15.98
N GLY A 133 -22.20 10.90 16.18
CA GLY A 133 -21.25 12.00 16.44
C GLY A 133 -20.12 12.13 15.40
N LEU A 134 -19.11 12.92 15.76
CA LEU A 134 -17.89 13.13 14.96
C LEU A 134 -17.16 11.79 14.64
N ASN A 135 -17.29 10.81 15.53
CA ASN A 135 -16.55 9.55 15.47
C ASN A 135 -16.96 8.64 14.30
N GLY A 136 -18.19 8.76 13.79
CA GLY A 136 -18.68 7.91 12.70
C GLY A 136 -17.91 8.10 11.38
N TRP A 137 -17.67 9.36 10.99
CA TRP A 137 -16.97 9.71 9.75
C TRP A 137 -15.46 9.90 9.94
N LEU A 138 -15.04 10.30 11.15
CA LEU A 138 -13.62 10.49 11.46
C LEU A 138 -12.85 9.18 11.36
N LYS A 139 -13.44 8.06 11.81
CA LYS A 139 -12.78 6.74 11.75
C LYS A 139 -12.36 6.34 10.33
N PRO A 140 -13.24 6.24 9.33
CA PRO A 140 -12.82 5.91 7.96
C PRO A 140 -11.80 6.89 7.37
N LEU A 141 -11.95 8.18 7.66
CA LEU A 141 -11.05 9.22 7.17
C LEU A 141 -9.63 9.02 7.72
N VAL A 142 -9.53 8.82 9.03
CA VAL A 142 -8.25 8.62 9.72
C VAL A 142 -7.65 7.27 9.35
N LEU A 143 -8.44 6.20 9.31
CA LEU A 143 -7.97 4.83 9.07
C LEU A 143 -7.50 4.59 7.63
N PHE A 144 -8.13 5.18 6.62
CA PHE A 144 -7.88 4.84 5.22
C PHE A 144 -7.43 6.03 4.36
N ILE A 145 -8.10 7.18 4.47
CA ILE A 145 -7.84 8.32 3.58
C ILE A 145 -6.51 8.98 3.93
N ILE A 146 -6.24 9.26 5.21
CA ILE A 146 -5.01 9.95 5.62
C ILE A 146 -3.76 9.13 5.24
N PRO A 147 -3.63 7.84 5.56
CA PRO A 147 -2.47 7.06 5.14
C PRO A 147 -2.30 6.99 3.63
N SER A 148 -3.40 6.84 2.88
CA SER A 148 -3.37 6.84 1.40
C SER A 148 -2.92 8.18 0.83
N ALA A 149 -3.41 9.29 1.42
CA ALA A 149 -3.01 10.63 1.03
C ALA A 149 -1.52 10.88 1.33
N VAL A 150 -1.05 10.53 2.53
CA VAL A 150 0.38 10.61 2.91
C VAL A 150 1.24 9.81 1.93
N PHE A 151 0.82 8.58 1.62
CA PHE A 151 1.51 7.76 0.64
C PHE A 151 1.52 8.41 -0.76
N SER A 152 0.40 8.96 -1.22
CA SER A 152 0.29 9.64 -2.52
C SER A 152 1.15 10.91 -2.63
N LEU A 153 1.41 11.57 -1.50
CA LEU A 153 2.24 12.78 -1.43
C LEU A 153 3.73 12.43 -1.35
N ASN A 154 4.07 11.33 -0.69
CA ASN A 154 5.47 10.90 -0.50
C ASN A 154 6.03 10.14 -1.70
N VAL A 155 5.20 9.34 -2.39
CA VAL A 155 5.66 8.57 -3.55
C VAL A 155 5.70 9.50 -4.77
N PRO A 156 6.86 9.65 -5.44
CA PRO A 156 6.97 10.52 -6.60
C PRO A 156 6.09 10.00 -7.75
N ARG A 157 5.08 10.81 -8.11
CA ARG A 157 4.12 10.50 -9.17
C ARG A 157 4.64 10.95 -10.53
N ARG A 158 4.61 10.05 -11.52
CA ARG A 158 5.05 10.32 -12.91
C ARG A 158 4.16 11.32 -13.64
N ARG A 159 2.86 11.35 -13.32
CA ARG A 159 1.89 12.30 -13.87
C ARG A 159 1.28 13.09 -12.73
N ARG A 160 1.38 14.42 -12.81
CA ARG A 160 0.73 15.36 -11.90
C ARG A 160 -0.17 16.24 -12.75
N ILE A 161 -1.36 16.57 -12.25
CA ILE A 161 -2.17 17.60 -12.89
C ILE A 161 -1.45 18.93 -12.66
N ASN A 162 -0.79 19.42 -13.71
CA ASN A 162 -0.06 20.68 -13.64
C ASN A 162 -1.06 21.83 -13.51
N VAL A 163 -0.85 22.67 -12.50
CA VAL A 163 -1.55 23.94 -12.41
C VAL A 163 -1.12 24.78 -13.63
N PRO A 164 -2.05 25.30 -14.44
CA PRO A 164 -1.69 26.05 -15.63
C PRO A 164 -0.77 27.22 -15.27
N SER A 165 0.42 27.28 -15.88
CA SER A 165 1.40 28.35 -15.62
C SER A 165 0.85 29.75 -15.88
N ARG A 166 -0.14 29.86 -16.79
CA ARG A 166 -0.90 31.09 -17.04
C ARG A 166 -1.63 31.63 -15.81
N MET A 167 -2.02 30.77 -14.86
CA MET A 167 -2.70 31.20 -13.64
C MET A 167 -1.71 31.76 -12.61
N PHE A 168 -0.46 31.31 -12.61
CA PHE A 168 0.57 31.70 -11.64
C PHE A 168 1.83 32.20 -12.36
N PRO A 169 1.80 33.40 -12.95
CA PRO A 169 3.00 34.00 -13.53
C PRO A 169 4.02 34.33 -12.42
N ASP A 170 5.31 34.16 -12.72
CA ASP A 170 6.41 34.31 -11.76
C ASP A 170 6.57 35.74 -11.20
N ASN A 171 5.94 36.73 -11.84
CA ASN A 171 6.01 38.14 -11.44
C ASN A 171 4.83 38.54 -10.52
N LEU A 172 5.03 38.40 -9.21
CA LEU A 172 4.07 38.78 -8.15
C LEU A 172 4.16 40.26 -7.71
N SER A 173 4.80 41.14 -8.49
CA SER A 173 5.14 42.50 -8.06
C SER A 173 3.99 43.50 -8.04
N SER A 174 2.80 43.16 -8.55
CA SER A 174 1.67 44.09 -8.65
C SER A 174 0.66 43.90 -7.52
N LEU A 175 0.21 44.98 -6.85
CA LEU A 175 -0.88 44.92 -5.87
C LEU A 175 -2.17 44.28 -6.42
N TRP A 176 -2.41 44.41 -7.73
CA TRP A 176 -3.50 43.73 -8.41
C TRP A 176 -3.37 42.20 -8.38
N SER A 177 -2.14 41.65 -8.37
CA SER A 177 -1.96 40.19 -8.26
C SER A 177 -2.42 39.65 -6.91
N LEU A 178 -2.39 40.45 -5.84
CA LEU A 178 -2.91 40.07 -4.53
C LEU A 178 -4.43 39.87 -4.55
N PHE A 179 -5.18 40.75 -5.23
CA PHE A 179 -6.61 40.54 -5.44
C PHE A 179 -6.89 39.31 -6.30
N THR A 180 -6.03 39.01 -7.30
CA THR A 180 -6.20 37.78 -8.09
C THR A 180 -5.89 36.51 -7.30
N LEU A 181 -5.10 36.61 -6.24
CA LEU A 181 -4.74 35.46 -5.39
C LEU A 181 -5.97 34.83 -4.73
N ILE A 182 -6.99 35.65 -4.41
CA ILE A 182 -8.22 35.23 -3.74
C ILE A 182 -8.96 34.16 -4.54
N TYR A 183 -8.98 34.23 -5.88
CA TYR A 183 -9.61 33.21 -6.71
C TYR A 183 -8.61 32.17 -7.24
N LYS A 184 -7.34 32.54 -7.46
CA LYS A 184 -6.30 31.62 -7.95
C LYS A 184 -5.99 30.50 -6.95
N VAL A 185 -5.85 30.84 -5.66
CA VAL A 185 -5.53 29.87 -4.61
C VAL A 185 -6.61 28.79 -4.47
N PRO A 186 -7.92 29.11 -4.38
CA PRO A 186 -8.97 28.10 -4.38
C PRO A 186 -8.96 27.22 -5.63
N ILE A 187 -8.71 27.78 -6.82
CA ILE A 187 -8.66 26.99 -8.06
C ILE A 187 -7.48 26.01 -8.03
N ALA A 188 -6.27 26.47 -7.66
CA ALA A 188 -5.12 25.60 -7.51
C ALA A 188 -5.33 24.54 -6.42
N ALA A 189 -5.89 24.92 -5.27
CA ALA A 189 -6.24 24.00 -4.20
C ALA A 189 -7.24 22.93 -4.67
N THR A 190 -8.23 23.31 -5.48
CA THR A 190 -9.19 22.38 -6.08
C THR A 190 -8.49 21.43 -7.05
N ILE A 191 -7.61 21.93 -7.93
CA ILE A 191 -6.83 21.11 -8.86
C ILE A 191 -5.97 20.09 -8.11
N VAL A 192 -5.25 20.53 -7.08
CA VAL A 192 -4.40 19.66 -6.25
C VAL A 192 -5.25 18.66 -5.47
N THR A 193 -6.40 19.09 -4.94
CA THR A 193 -7.31 18.19 -4.23
C THR A 193 -7.87 17.11 -5.16
N LEU A 194 -8.30 17.47 -6.37
CA LEU A 194 -8.76 16.51 -7.39
C LEU A 194 -7.64 15.54 -7.79
N ASP A 195 -6.42 16.03 -7.98
CA ASP A 195 -5.25 15.21 -8.25
C ASP A 195 -5.01 14.19 -7.11
N ILE A 196 -5.04 14.62 -5.85
CA ILE A 196 -4.92 13.73 -4.68
C ILE A 196 -6.08 12.72 -4.63
N LEU A 197 -7.31 13.14 -4.89
CA LEU A 197 -8.48 12.24 -4.90
C LEU A 197 -8.37 11.17 -6.00
N ILE A 198 -7.96 11.55 -7.21
CA ILE A 198 -7.73 10.62 -8.33
C ILE A 198 -6.65 9.61 -7.94
N TRP A 199 -5.56 10.07 -7.34
CA TRP A 199 -4.49 9.17 -6.92
C TRP A 199 -4.88 8.27 -5.76
N ASN A 200 -5.68 8.73 -4.80
CA ASN A 200 -6.26 7.87 -3.76
C ASN A 200 -7.16 6.78 -4.36
N VAL A 201 -7.97 7.13 -5.37
CA VAL A 201 -8.77 6.16 -6.12
C VAL A 201 -7.89 5.11 -6.79
N ILE A 202 -6.80 5.53 -7.44
CA ILE A 202 -5.83 4.61 -8.08
C ILE A 202 -5.18 3.70 -7.04
N ILE A 203 -4.68 4.25 -5.93
CA ILE A 203 -4.03 3.47 -4.86
C ILE A 203 -5.01 2.45 -4.28
N MET A 204 -6.25 2.83 -4.02
CA MET A 204 -7.28 1.91 -3.52
C MET A 204 -7.66 0.83 -4.53
N THR A 205 -7.58 1.10 -5.83
CA THR A 205 -8.00 0.14 -6.88
C THR A 205 -6.87 -0.81 -7.30
N PHE A 206 -5.62 -0.40 -7.10
CA PHE A 206 -4.43 -1.10 -7.61
C PHE A 206 -3.39 -1.35 -6.52
N ALA A 207 -3.82 -1.51 -5.26
CA ALA A 207 -2.90 -1.70 -4.14
C ALA A 207 -2.01 -2.95 -4.34
N GLY A 208 -2.61 -4.08 -4.69
CA GLY A 208 -1.92 -5.33 -4.96
C GLY A 208 -0.89 -5.25 -6.11
N PRO A 209 -1.31 -4.86 -7.33
CA PRO A 209 -0.40 -4.71 -8.47
C PRO A 209 0.73 -3.71 -8.21
N MET A 210 0.46 -2.60 -7.52
CA MET A 210 1.47 -1.61 -7.19
C MET A 210 2.54 -2.19 -6.26
N MET A 211 2.13 -2.98 -5.26
CA MET A 211 3.06 -3.66 -4.35
C MET A 211 3.92 -4.68 -5.11
N LEU A 212 3.32 -5.49 -5.98
CA LEU A 212 4.07 -6.47 -6.78
C LEU A 212 5.03 -5.79 -7.76
N SER A 213 4.63 -4.69 -8.40
CA SER A 213 5.49 -3.92 -9.30
C SER A 213 6.71 -3.37 -8.56
N GLY A 214 6.53 -2.85 -7.34
CA GLY A 214 7.65 -2.38 -6.51
C GLY A 214 8.59 -3.51 -6.08
N LEU A 215 8.06 -4.69 -5.75
CA LEU A 215 8.87 -5.86 -5.43
C LEU A 215 9.66 -6.36 -6.66
N TYR A 216 9.02 -6.37 -7.83
CA TYR A 216 9.67 -6.75 -9.08
C TYR A 216 10.82 -5.81 -9.44
N GLU A 217 10.60 -4.49 -9.35
CA GLU A 217 11.65 -3.49 -9.56
C GLU A 217 12.83 -3.69 -8.59
N ALA A 218 12.54 -3.88 -7.30
CA ALA A 218 13.55 -4.17 -6.30
C ALA A 218 14.37 -5.44 -6.61
N MET A 219 13.72 -6.51 -7.10
CA MET A 219 14.41 -7.72 -7.52
C MET A 219 15.30 -7.50 -8.75
N LEU A 220 14.82 -6.69 -9.71
CA LEU A 220 15.55 -6.37 -10.92
C LEU A 220 16.78 -5.50 -10.61
N ASP A 221 16.63 -4.49 -9.76
CA ASP A 221 17.76 -3.66 -9.29
C ASP A 221 18.82 -4.53 -8.61
N ARG A 222 18.40 -5.49 -7.77
CA ARG A 222 19.33 -6.45 -7.15
C ARG A 222 20.08 -7.29 -8.19
N LYS A 223 19.40 -7.78 -9.24
CA LYS A 223 20.03 -8.54 -10.33
C LYS A 223 21.05 -7.67 -11.08
N ILE A 224 20.72 -6.41 -11.38
CA ILE A 224 21.65 -5.46 -12.02
C ILE A 224 22.87 -5.22 -11.14
N MET A 225 22.67 -4.96 -9.85
CA MET A 225 23.76 -4.71 -8.90
C MET A 225 24.68 -5.93 -8.73
N TYR A 226 24.09 -7.13 -8.68
CA TYR A 226 24.87 -8.38 -8.64
C TYR A 226 25.68 -8.57 -9.93
N TYR A 227 25.06 -8.38 -11.09
CA TYR A 227 25.72 -8.45 -12.40
C TYR A 227 26.87 -7.44 -12.49
N LEU A 228 26.62 -6.19 -12.11
CA LEU A 228 27.63 -5.13 -12.06
C LEU A 228 28.83 -5.53 -11.20
N ARG A 229 28.57 -5.98 -9.96
CA ARG A 229 29.63 -6.40 -9.03
C ARG A 229 30.45 -7.55 -9.61
N GLN A 230 29.80 -8.57 -10.19
CA GLN A 230 30.48 -9.71 -10.78
C GLN A 230 31.34 -9.29 -11.99
N LYS A 231 30.80 -8.43 -12.88
CA LYS A 231 31.50 -7.99 -14.09
C LYS A 231 32.59 -6.96 -13.83
N MET A 232 32.49 -6.21 -12.74
CA MET A 232 33.57 -5.34 -12.25
C MET A 232 34.77 -6.17 -11.80
N LEU A 233 34.54 -7.30 -11.12
CA LEU A 233 35.61 -8.23 -10.73
C LEU A 233 36.28 -8.89 -11.95
N THR A 234 35.49 -9.29 -12.96
CA THR A 234 36.03 -9.90 -14.18
C THR A 234 36.54 -8.90 -15.21
N ARG A 235 36.47 -7.59 -14.92
CA ARG A 235 36.87 -6.48 -15.80
C ARG A 235 36.28 -6.54 -17.22
N SER A 236 35.09 -7.11 -17.39
CA SER A 236 34.52 -7.28 -18.74
C SER A 236 33.66 -6.10 -19.20
N LEU A 237 33.48 -5.09 -18.36
CA LEU A 237 32.67 -3.90 -18.65
C LEU A 237 33.52 -2.63 -18.62
N ASN A 238 33.32 -1.77 -19.62
CA ASN A 238 33.93 -0.44 -19.70
C ASN A 238 33.37 0.48 -18.61
N VAL A 239 34.14 1.51 -18.22
CA VAL A 239 33.71 2.52 -17.23
C VAL A 239 32.37 3.16 -17.63
N GLN A 240 32.21 3.49 -18.92
CA GLN A 240 30.95 3.99 -19.49
C GLN A 240 29.78 3.03 -19.26
N GLN A 241 29.96 1.72 -19.50
CA GLN A 241 28.89 0.73 -19.29
C GLN A 241 28.53 0.57 -17.82
N ARG A 242 29.53 0.61 -16.93
CA ARG A 242 29.32 0.58 -15.47
C ARG A 242 28.52 1.79 -15.01
N ALA A 243 28.92 3.00 -15.44
CA ALA A 243 28.23 4.24 -15.13
C ALA A 243 26.78 4.23 -15.63
N HIS A 244 26.59 3.76 -16.87
CA HIS A 244 25.28 3.68 -17.48
C HIS A 244 24.34 2.74 -16.72
N LEU A 245 24.78 1.53 -16.38
CA LEU A 245 23.98 0.58 -15.59
C LEU A 245 23.67 1.10 -14.18
N LEU A 246 24.59 1.83 -13.55
CA LEU A 246 24.33 2.50 -12.26
C LEU A 246 23.28 3.61 -12.41
N PHE A 247 23.32 4.42 -13.48
CA PHE A 247 22.28 5.40 -13.74
C PHE A 247 20.91 4.75 -14.01
N VAL A 248 20.87 3.64 -14.76
CA VAL A 248 19.63 2.89 -15.01
C VAL A 248 19.06 2.35 -13.70
N ALA A 249 19.88 1.73 -12.85
CA ALA A 249 19.45 1.25 -11.53
C ALA A 249 18.98 2.39 -10.61
N LEU A 250 19.53 3.61 -10.77
CA LEU A 250 19.15 4.76 -9.96
C LEU A 250 17.84 5.42 -10.43
N PHE A 251 17.61 5.51 -11.74
CA PHE A 251 16.43 6.18 -12.29
C PHE A 251 15.20 5.27 -12.40
N GLY A 252 15.38 3.97 -12.22
CA GLY A 252 14.32 2.96 -12.24
C GLY A 252 14.28 2.21 -13.57
N CYS A 253 14.11 0.89 -13.47
CA CYS A 253 14.22 -0.03 -14.60
C CYS A 253 12.90 -0.25 -15.36
N LEU A 254 11.78 0.23 -14.80
CA LEU A 254 10.44 0.08 -15.39
C LEU A 254 10.16 1.03 -16.57
N ASP A 255 10.94 2.09 -16.75
CA ASP A 255 10.81 3.06 -17.85
C ASP A 255 12.11 3.12 -18.66
N LEU A 256 12.51 1.95 -19.17
CA LEU A 256 13.82 1.72 -19.76
C LEU A 256 14.15 2.77 -20.82
N ASP A 257 13.23 3.15 -21.71
CA ASP A 257 13.50 4.10 -22.79
C ASP A 257 13.95 5.48 -22.27
N LYS A 258 13.24 6.05 -21.29
CA LYS A 258 13.60 7.37 -20.75
C LYS A 258 14.83 7.29 -19.86
N ALA A 259 14.93 6.25 -19.03
CA ALA A 259 16.10 6.04 -18.19
C ALA A 259 17.35 5.83 -19.07
N TRP A 260 17.19 5.12 -20.19
CA TRP A 260 18.22 4.88 -21.18
C TRP A 260 18.69 6.18 -21.83
N ASP A 261 17.79 6.99 -22.37
CA ASP A 261 18.17 8.25 -23.02
C ASP A 261 18.90 9.21 -22.06
N ILE A 262 18.39 9.35 -20.83
CA ILE A 262 19.01 10.20 -19.80
C ILE A 262 20.39 9.66 -19.42
N SER A 263 20.51 8.36 -19.20
CA SER A 263 21.78 7.74 -18.81
C SER A 263 22.79 7.74 -19.95
N VAL A 264 22.38 7.55 -21.21
CA VAL A 264 23.26 7.72 -22.38
C VAL A 264 23.78 9.16 -22.43
N ASN A 265 22.91 10.17 -22.33
CA ASN A 265 23.32 11.58 -22.35
C ASN A 265 24.27 11.95 -21.20
N LEU A 266 24.08 11.36 -20.01
CA LEU A 266 24.96 11.59 -18.86
C LEU A 266 26.33 10.93 -19.02
N VAL A 267 26.41 9.88 -19.84
CA VAL A 267 27.59 9.03 -20.01
C VAL A 267 28.34 9.33 -21.32
N GLN A 268 27.76 10.08 -22.26
CA GLN A 268 28.40 10.45 -23.54
C GLN A 268 29.75 11.18 -23.39
N GLY A 269 30.03 11.79 -22.23
CA GLY A 269 31.32 12.41 -21.91
C GLY A 269 32.33 11.47 -21.24
N LEU A 270 32.00 10.18 -21.09
CA LEU A 270 32.90 9.19 -20.52
C LEU A 270 33.71 8.47 -21.61
N PRO A 271 34.95 8.10 -21.27
CA PRO A 271 35.88 7.45 -22.19
C PRO A 271 35.38 6.05 -22.58
N MET A 272 35.35 5.79 -23.89
CA MET A 272 35.15 4.45 -24.45
C MET A 272 36.49 3.75 -24.57
N ASP A 273 36.86 2.97 -23.56
CA ASP A 273 38.03 2.10 -23.67
C ASP A 273 37.78 1.08 -24.79
N ASN A 274 38.49 1.27 -25.91
CA ASN A 274 38.47 0.35 -27.03
C ASN A 274 39.31 -0.90 -26.67
N LEU A 275 38.85 -1.68 -25.68
CA LEU A 275 39.47 -2.95 -25.24
C LEU A 275 39.62 -3.98 -26.38
N ARG A 276 39.02 -3.73 -27.55
CA ARG A 276 39.01 -4.67 -28.68
C ARG A 276 40.14 -4.51 -29.68
N ARG A 277 41.04 -3.51 -29.57
CA ARG A 277 42.14 -3.32 -30.54
C ARG A 277 43.50 -3.85 -30.08
N ARG A 278 43.50 -4.91 -29.26
CA ARG A 278 44.70 -5.74 -29.01
C ARG A 278 44.47 -7.19 -29.44
N LYS A 279 43.76 -7.42 -30.54
CA LYS A 279 43.93 -8.66 -31.31
C LYS A 279 45.18 -8.49 -32.15
N SER A 280 46.28 -9.02 -31.62
CA SER A 280 47.51 -9.41 -32.30
C SER A 280 47.57 -9.03 -33.77
N SER A 281 48.17 -7.88 -34.08
CA SER A 281 48.95 -7.75 -35.30
C SER A 281 50.19 -8.62 -35.15
N THR A 282 50.01 -9.94 -35.07
CA THR A 282 51.03 -10.87 -35.54
C THR A 282 50.95 -10.75 -37.06
N GLN A 283 51.61 -9.74 -37.60
CA GLN A 283 51.96 -9.80 -39.01
C GLN A 283 52.84 -11.05 -39.15
N PRO A 284 52.48 -12.00 -40.04
CA PRO A 284 53.44 -13.01 -40.45
C PRO A 284 54.60 -12.25 -41.09
N LEU A 285 55.81 -12.39 -40.54
CA LEU A 285 57.03 -11.99 -41.24
C LEU A 285 57.11 -12.80 -42.54
N THR A 286 56.66 -12.25 -43.66
CA THR A 286 57.14 -12.66 -44.98
C THR A 286 58.47 -11.95 -45.21
N HIS A 287 59.56 -12.67 -44.93
CA HIS A 287 60.89 -12.35 -45.43
C HIS A 287 60.81 -12.32 -46.96
N THR A 288 61.16 -11.20 -47.57
CA THR A 288 61.55 -11.18 -48.99
C THR A 288 62.78 -10.31 -49.07
N ASP A 289 63.92 -10.97 -49.20
CA ASP A 289 65.22 -10.34 -49.38
C ASP A 289 65.24 -9.60 -50.72
N THR A 290 65.54 -8.32 -50.71
CA THR A 290 66.08 -7.64 -51.88
C THR A 290 67.12 -6.64 -51.42
N LEU A 291 68.38 -7.03 -51.63
CA LEU A 291 69.58 -6.22 -51.38
C LEU A 291 69.56 -4.97 -52.27
N GLY A 292 69.60 -3.79 -51.63
CA GLY A 292 69.88 -2.50 -52.26
C GLY A 292 70.96 -1.75 -51.47
N PRO A 293 71.83 -0.94 -52.11
CA PRO A 293 73.03 -0.42 -51.49
C PRO A 293 72.76 0.75 -50.54
N PHE A 294 73.46 0.70 -49.40
CA PHE A 294 73.48 1.69 -48.35
C PHE A 294 73.99 3.07 -48.81
N SER A 295 73.32 4.13 -48.36
CA SER A 295 73.87 5.47 -48.19
C SER A 295 73.76 5.86 -46.71
N PRO A 296 74.83 6.31 -46.04
CA PRO A 296 74.79 6.71 -44.65
C PRO A 296 74.55 8.21 -44.55
N THR A 297 73.34 8.62 -44.17
CA THR A 297 73.09 9.99 -43.69
C THR A 297 72.71 9.98 -42.22
N SER A 298 73.58 10.61 -41.44
CA SER A 298 73.47 10.85 -40.00
C SER A 298 72.21 11.65 -39.67
N SER A 299 71.35 11.13 -38.80
CA SER A 299 70.32 11.91 -38.12
C SER A 299 69.99 11.30 -36.75
N ASN A 300 70.90 11.44 -35.80
CA ASN A 300 70.80 10.79 -34.48
C ASN A 300 70.14 11.62 -33.36
N ASN A 301 69.48 12.74 -33.67
CA ASN A 301 68.94 13.66 -32.63
C ASN A 301 67.42 13.89 -32.63
N ARG A 302 66.61 13.14 -33.39
CA ARG A 302 65.14 13.32 -33.43
C ARG A 302 64.32 12.35 -32.58
N SER A 303 64.94 11.34 -31.97
CA SER A 303 64.18 10.31 -31.24
C SER A 303 63.86 10.69 -29.78
N TYR A 304 64.49 11.74 -29.21
CA TYR A 304 64.28 12.12 -27.81
C TYR A 304 63.12 13.12 -27.60
N SER A 305 62.78 13.94 -28.61
CA SER A 305 61.68 14.90 -28.53
C SER A 305 60.29 14.26 -28.68
N ASP A 306 60.18 13.15 -29.41
CA ASP A 306 58.91 12.43 -29.61
C ASP A 306 58.45 11.72 -28.31
N SER A 307 59.38 11.11 -27.57
CA SER A 307 59.07 10.42 -26.30
C SER A 307 58.52 11.36 -25.23
N ARG A 308 59.07 12.58 -25.12
CA ARG A 308 58.62 13.57 -24.13
C ARG A 308 57.25 14.17 -24.48
N MET A 309 56.97 14.35 -25.76
CA MET A 309 55.66 14.81 -26.24
C MET A 309 54.57 13.76 -26.02
N ARG A 310 54.88 12.47 -26.23
CA ARG A 310 53.96 11.37 -25.91
C ARG A 310 53.68 11.25 -24.41
N GLN A 311 54.68 11.41 -23.55
CA GLN A 311 54.47 11.43 -22.09
C GLN A 311 53.57 12.59 -21.64
N MET A 312 53.76 13.79 -22.18
CA MET A 312 52.90 14.94 -21.84
C MET A 312 51.45 14.76 -22.32
N VAL A 313 51.25 14.24 -23.53
CA VAL A 313 49.90 13.96 -24.05
C VAL A 313 49.20 12.85 -23.26
N GLN A 314 49.94 11.83 -22.80
CA GLN A 314 49.39 10.76 -21.97
C GLN A 314 49.02 11.24 -20.56
N ALA A 315 49.84 12.11 -19.96
CA ALA A 315 49.54 12.75 -18.68
C ALA A 315 48.29 13.64 -18.77
N ASP A 316 48.18 14.50 -19.79
CA ASP A 316 47.04 15.41 -19.94
C ASP A 316 45.72 14.67 -20.24
N TYR A 317 45.81 13.56 -21.00
CA TYR A 317 44.68 12.66 -21.22
C TYR A 317 44.19 12.01 -19.91
N SER A 318 45.11 11.55 -19.05
CA SER A 318 44.77 10.92 -17.76
C SER A 318 44.07 11.88 -16.78
N VAL A 319 44.47 13.16 -16.77
CA VAL A 319 43.89 14.19 -15.87
C VAL A 319 42.46 14.51 -16.29
N THR A 320 42.24 14.74 -17.59
CA THR A 320 40.91 15.03 -18.13
C THR A 320 39.96 13.84 -17.89
N HIS A 321 40.43 12.62 -18.15
CA HIS A 321 39.67 11.39 -17.94
C HIS A 321 39.22 11.20 -16.49
N ARG A 322 40.12 11.38 -15.53
CA ARG A 322 39.79 11.29 -14.10
C ARG A 322 38.74 12.30 -13.68
N SER A 323 38.82 13.53 -14.20
CA SER A 323 37.84 14.58 -13.89
C SER A 323 36.42 14.25 -14.37
N HIS A 324 36.27 13.57 -15.53
CA HIS A 324 34.98 13.13 -16.04
C HIS A 324 34.37 12.00 -15.19
N ILE A 325 35.21 11.06 -14.75
CA ILE A 325 34.81 9.98 -13.84
C ILE A 325 34.37 10.55 -12.50
N ASP A 326 35.14 11.45 -11.90
CA ASP A 326 34.81 12.05 -10.61
C ASP A 326 33.50 12.84 -10.68
N ARG A 327 33.27 13.55 -11.81
CA ARG A 327 31.99 14.22 -12.07
C ARG A 327 30.84 13.22 -12.17
N ALA A 328 31.04 12.07 -12.80
CA ALA A 328 30.01 11.03 -12.90
C ALA A 328 29.71 10.41 -11.52
N LYS A 329 30.74 10.11 -10.72
CA LYS A 329 30.60 9.65 -9.33
C LYS A 329 29.81 10.64 -8.48
N LEU A 330 30.17 11.92 -8.54
CA LEU A 330 29.52 12.98 -7.78
C LEU A 330 28.05 13.15 -8.20
N LYS A 331 27.74 13.05 -9.50
CA LYS A 331 26.35 13.05 -9.99
C LYS A 331 25.56 11.85 -9.50
N LEU A 332 26.13 10.64 -9.54
CA LEU A 332 25.48 9.41 -9.05
C LEU A 332 25.20 9.51 -7.54
N GLN A 333 26.18 9.95 -6.76
CA GLN A 333 26.06 10.13 -5.32
C GLN A 333 25.02 11.21 -4.97
N SER A 334 25.11 12.38 -5.62
CA SER A 334 24.14 13.46 -5.42
C SER A 334 22.73 13.01 -5.77
N ALA A 335 22.55 12.31 -6.90
CA ALA A 335 21.24 11.77 -7.27
C ALA A 335 20.72 10.74 -6.26
N LEU A 336 21.58 9.85 -5.74
CA LEU A 336 21.22 8.89 -4.67
C LEU A 336 20.83 9.59 -3.35
N GLU A 337 21.53 10.66 -2.99
CA GLU A 337 21.25 11.44 -1.78
C GLU A 337 19.97 12.26 -1.89
N THR A 338 19.62 12.72 -3.09
CA THR A 338 18.34 13.42 -3.33
C THR A 338 17.12 12.49 -3.28
N GLN A 339 17.31 11.18 -3.39
CA GLN A 339 16.21 10.22 -3.25
C GLN A 339 15.79 10.13 -1.78
N ILE A 340 14.51 10.42 -1.53
CA ILE A 340 13.86 10.25 -0.23
C ILE A 340 14.17 8.83 0.30
N SER A 341 14.59 8.75 1.56
CA SER A 341 14.87 7.45 2.17
C SER A 341 13.57 6.64 2.24
N PHE A 342 13.63 5.34 1.99
CA PHE A 342 12.44 4.47 2.08
C PHE A 342 11.74 4.62 3.44
N GLY A 343 12.53 4.76 4.52
CA GLY A 343 12.01 4.98 5.86
C GLY A 343 11.21 6.29 6.02
N SER A 344 11.58 7.37 5.34
CA SER A 344 10.80 8.62 5.38
C SER A 344 9.59 8.58 4.44
N ALA A 345 9.72 7.98 3.26
CA ALA A 345 8.62 7.87 2.29
C ALA A 345 7.51 6.90 2.76
N ALA A 346 7.88 5.67 3.10
CA ALA A 346 6.95 4.60 3.47
C ALA A 346 6.70 4.54 4.98
N GLY A 347 7.71 4.84 5.81
CA GLY A 347 7.60 4.74 7.26
C GLY A 347 6.57 5.71 7.84
N ALA A 348 6.39 6.89 7.25
CA ALA A 348 5.30 7.80 7.64
C ALA A 348 3.93 7.13 7.50
N ALA A 349 3.62 6.54 6.34
CA ALA A 349 2.36 5.86 6.10
C ALA A 349 2.18 4.66 7.06
N VAL A 350 3.24 3.88 7.31
CA VAL A 350 3.23 2.75 8.24
C VAL A 350 2.95 3.21 9.67
N VAL A 351 3.58 4.29 10.14
CA VAL A 351 3.31 4.87 11.46
C VAL A 351 1.86 5.31 11.57
N PHE A 352 1.29 5.93 10.53
CA PHE A 352 -0.13 6.25 10.52
C PHE A 352 -1.00 4.99 10.60
N TYR A 353 -0.70 3.94 9.81
CA TYR A 353 -1.45 2.68 9.88
C TYR A 353 -1.32 1.98 11.25
N CYS A 354 -0.13 1.91 11.83
CA CYS A 354 0.09 1.32 13.16
C CYS A 354 -0.55 2.15 14.27
N GLY A 355 -0.45 3.48 14.22
CA GLY A 355 -1.08 4.39 15.19
C GLY A 355 -2.60 4.32 15.11
N ASN A 356 -3.14 4.25 13.91
CA ASN A 356 -4.56 3.99 13.63
C ASN A 356 -5.03 2.66 14.19
N PHE A 357 -4.22 1.61 14.05
CA PHE A 357 -4.51 0.31 14.60
C PHE A 357 -4.50 0.32 16.13
N ALA A 358 -3.49 0.94 16.75
CA ALA A 358 -3.43 1.10 18.20
C ALA A 358 -4.64 1.89 18.70
N TYR A 359 -5.03 2.96 18.01
CA TYR A 359 -6.26 3.70 18.30
C TYR A 359 -7.50 2.82 18.18
N ALA A 360 -7.62 2.02 17.12
CA ALA A 360 -8.75 1.12 16.94
C ALA A 360 -8.80 0.02 18.02
N LEU A 361 -7.66 -0.49 18.49
CA LEU A 361 -7.59 -1.42 19.62
C LEU A 361 -7.99 -0.79 20.94
N LEU A 362 -7.49 0.42 21.23
CA LEU A 362 -7.87 1.18 22.43
C LEU A 362 -9.35 1.53 22.40
N GLU A 363 -9.86 1.91 21.23
CA GLU A 363 -11.27 2.18 21.04
C GLU A 363 -12.09 0.92 21.23
N LEU A 364 -11.71 -0.21 20.59
CA LEU A 364 -12.33 -1.50 20.84
C LEU A 364 -12.35 -1.77 22.34
N GLN A 365 -11.21 -1.69 23.04
CA GLN A 365 -11.11 -1.86 24.50
C GLN A 365 -12.07 -0.97 25.30
N SER A 366 -12.18 0.31 24.91
CA SER A 366 -13.04 1.29 25.59
C SER A 366 -14.54 1.16 25.27
N ASP A 367 -14.87 0.70 24.06
CA ASP A 367 -16.22 0.64 23.51
C ASP A 367 -16.70 -0.80 23.30
N TYR A 368 -16.01 -1.83 23.84
CA TYR A 368 -16.38 -3.24 23.63
C TYR A 368 -17.89 -3.37 23.84
N GLY A 369 -18.44 -2.99 24.99
CA GLY A 369 -19.86 -3.18 25.19
C GLY A 369 -20.81 -2.31 24.33
N ARG A 370 -20.36 -1.24 23.63
CA ARG A 370 -21.21 -0.48 22.68
C ARG A 370 -21.55 -1.28 21.44
N VAL A 371 -20.62 -2.09 20.95
CA VAL A 371 -20.80 -2.84 19.70
C VAL A 371 -21.59 -4.13 19.94
N TYR A 372 -21.50 -4.73 21.13
CA TYR A 372 -22.10 -6.04 21.41
C TYR A 372 -23.56 -6.03 21.90
N THR A 373 -24.11 -4.90 22.36
CA THR A 373 -25.49 -4.87 22.89
C THR A 373 -26.52 -4.21 21.99
N THR A 374 -26.12 -3.50 20.93
CA THR A 374 -27.05 -3.24 19.82
C THR A 374 -27.07 -4.48 18.95
N PRO A 375 -28.23 -5.11 18.68
CA PRO A 375 -28.29 -6.23 17.75
C PRO A 375 -27.81 -5.72 16.38
N SER A 376 -26.55 -6.00 16.04
CA SER A 376 -26.05 -5.84 14.68
C SER A 376 -26.62 -7.00 13.89
N THR A 377 -27.86 -6.84 13.45
CA THR A 377 -28.53 -7.77 12.55
C THR A 377 -27.78 -7.76 11.22
N GLY A 378 -26.72 -8.55 11.06
CA GLY A 378 -26.10 -8.83 9.76
C GLY A 378 -24.62 -9.19 9.77
N LEU A 379 -24.17 -9.87 8.71
CA LEU A 379 -22.90 -9.50 8.09
C LEU A 379 -23.04 -8.02 7.73
N GLY A 380 -22.42 -7.15 8.53
CA GLY A 380 -22.46 -5.72 8.30
C GLY A 380 -21.99 -5.45 6.88
N CYS A 381 -22.72 -4.62 6.13
CA CYS A 381 -22.33 -4.28 4.76
C CYS A 381 -20.86 -3.88 4.69
N ARG A 382 -20.38 -3.14 5.70
CA ARG A 382 -18.99 -2.73 5.85
C ARG A 382 -18.02 -3.92 5.81
N SER A 383 -18.27 -4.96 6.62
CA SER A 383 -17.39 -6.14 6.68
C SER A 383 -17.43 -6.92 5.36
N LEU A 384 -18.61 -7.05 4.75
CA LEU A 384 -18.74 -7.70 3.45
C LEU A 384 -18.01 -6.92 2.35
N THR A 385 -18.17 -5.60 2.29
CA THR A 385 -17.45 -4.74 1.34
C THR A 385 -15.94 -4.90 1.49
N LEU A 386 -15.43 -4.91 2.73
CA LEU A 386 -14.01 -5.12 3.01
C LEU A 386 -13.53 -6.53 2.60
N LEU A 387 -14.35 -7.56 2.83
CA LEU A 387 -14.02 -8.93 2.42
C LEU A 387 -13.96 -9.06 0.90
N VAL A 388 -14.97 -8.55 0.19
CA VAL A 388 -15.01 -8.58 -1.28
C VAL A 388 -13.84 -7.80 -1.86
N TYR A 389 -13.53 -6.63 -1.28
CA TYR A 389 -12.34 -5.85 -1.64
C TYR A 389 -11.05 -6.66 -1.46
N ALA A 390 -10.84 -7.27 -0.29
CA ALA A 390 -9.66 -8.07 -0.02
C ALA A 390 -9.53 -9.27 -0.96
N CYS A 391 -10.63 -9.97 -1.25
CA CYS A 391 -10.65 -11.06 -2.22
C CYS A 391 -10.29 -10.58 -3.63
N ALA A 392 -10.82 -9.44 -4.06
CA ALA A 392 -10.53 -8.86 -5.37
C ALA A 392 -9.07 -8.43 -5.50
N GLU A 393 -8.51 -7.76 -4.48
CA GLU A 393 -7.08 -7.36 -4.45
C GLU A 393 -6.14 -8.58 -4.42
N CYS A 394 -6.47 -9.63 -3.65
CA CYS A 394 -5.70 -10.87 -3.65
C CYS A 394 -5.72 -11.55 -5.02
N LEU A 395 -6.89 -11.65 -5.66
CA LEU A 395 -7.01 -12.24 -6.99
C LEU A 395 -6.28 -11.40 -8.05
N LEU A 396 -6.38 -10.08 -7.98
CA LEU A 396 -5.65 -9.16 -8.85
C LEU A 396 -4.14 -9.31 -8.68
N THR A 397 -3.66 -9.43 -7.44
CA THR A 397 -2.24 -9.68 -7.13
C THR A 397 -1.77 -11.00 -7.72
N LEU A 398 -2.55 -12.08 -7.57
CA LEU A 398 -2.23 -13.39 -8.14
C LEU A 398 -2.19 -13.37 -9.67
N LEU A 399 -3.14 -12.69 -10.33
CA LEU A 399 -3.17 -12.54 -11.78
C LEU A 399 -1.95 -11.77 -12.32
N TRP A 400 -1.50 -10.75 -11.59
CA TRP A 400 -0.29 -10.01 -11.91
C TRP A 400 0.98 -10.82 -11.66
N ALA A 401 1.04 -11.58 -10.55
CA ALA A 401 2.15 -12.46 -10.24
C ALA A 401 2.32 -13.56 -11.30
N ALA A 402 1.20 -14.15 -11.74
CA ALA A 402 1.21 -15.11 -12.85
C ALA A 402 1.76 -14.48 -14.14
N LYS A 403 1.43 -13.21 -14.43
CA LYS A 403 1.94 -12.52 -15.62
C LYS A 403 3.44 -12.22 -15.54
N VAL A 404 3.91 -11.79 -14.38
CA VAL A 404 5.35 -11.57 -14.13
C VAL A 404 6.11 -12.88 -14.27
N PHE A 405 5.58 -13.98 -13.71
CA PHE A 405 6.19 -15.29 -13.83
C PHE A 405 6.21 -15.80 -15.28
N GLU A 406 5.13 -15.61 -16.05
CA GLU A 406 5.09 -15.94 -17.48
C GLU A 406 6.17 -15.17 -18.26
N LEU A 407 6.38 -13.89 -17.94
CA LEU A 407 7.41 -13.06 -18.57
C LEU A 407 8.82 -13.57 -18.24
N ASP A 408 9.08 -13.94 -16.98
CA ASP A 408 10.37 -14.49 -16.56
C ASP A 408 10.66 -15.84 -17.25
N VAL A 409 9.66 -16.71 -17.37
CA VAL A 409 9.80 -17.99 -18.09
C VAL A 409 10.04 -17.76 -19.59
N ALA A 410 9.31 -16.82 -20.20
CA ALA A 410 9.51 -16.48 -21.61
C ALA A 410 10.91 -15.92 -21.89
N LEU A 411 11.45 -15.10 -21.00
CA LEU A 411 12.83 -14.58 -21.09
C LEU A 411 13.90 -15.66 -20.85
N GLY A 412 13.58 -16.69 -20.06
CA GLY A 412 14.49 -17.82 -19.80
C GLY A 412 14.55 -18.87 -20.92
N ILE A 413 13.51 -19.00 -21.73
CA ILE A 413 13.39 -20.01 -22.81
C ILE A 413 13.60 -19.38 -24.19
N GLN A 414 14.41 -18.32 -24.30
CA GLN A 414 14.87 -17.80 -25.59
C GLN A 414 15.94 -18.73 -26.22
N GLY A 415 15.64 -20.03 -26.28
CA GLY A 415 16.32 -21.01 -27.12
C GLY A 415 15.47 -21.26 -28.36
N ASP A 416 16.05 -21.01 -29.52
CA ASP A 416 15.43 -21.04 -30.85
C ASP A 416 14.73 -22.37 -31.20
N GLY A 417 13.49 -22.53 -30.73
CA GLY A 417 12.62 -23.66 -31.07
C GLY A 417 11.66 -23.29 -32.21
N PRO A 418 11.73 -23.92 -33.40
CA PRO A 418 10.97 -23.50 -34.59
C PRO A 418 9.52 -24.03 -34.64
N PHE A 419 8.88 -24.30 -33.50
CA PHE A 419 7.59 -25.01 -33.47
C PHE A 419 6.44 -24.14 -32.94
N GLU A 420 6.25 -22.97 -33.54
CA GLU A 420 5.09 -22.10 -33.27
C GLU A 420 4.00 -22.35 -34.32
N GLY A 421 3.25 -23.45 -34.16
CA GLY A 421 2.13 -23.80 -35.03
C GLY A 421 0.91 -22.87 -34.86
N SER A 422 0.10 -22.75 -35.91
CA SER A 422 -1.13 -21.93 -35.99
C SER A 422 -2.11 -22.13 -34.82
N LEU A 423 -2.19 -23.34 -34.25
CA LEU A 423 -3.05 -23.66 -33.11
C LEU A 423 -2.65 -22.92 -31.82
N GLY A 424 -1.34 -22.66 -31.61
CA GLY A 424 -0.84 -21.93 -30.45
C GLY A 424 -1.27 -20.45 -30.46
N ARG A 425 -1.46 -19.87 -31.65
CA ARG A 425 -1.86 -18.47 -31.81
C ARG A 425 -3.31 -18.24 -31.37
N ILE A 426 -4.23 -19.16 -31.66
CA ILE A 426 -5.65 -19.07 -31.25
C ILE A 426 -5.77 -19.27 -29.74
N THR A 427 -5.11 -20.29 -29.18
CA THR A 427 -5.12 -20.55 -27.73
C THR A 427 -4.52 -19.37 -26.95
N SER A 428 -3.47 -18.73 -27.48
CA SER A 428 -2.89 -17.51 -26.90
C SER A 428 -3.88 -16.34 -26.85
N ILE A 429 -4.69 -16.13 -27.90
CA ILE A 429 -5.68 -15.04 -27.94
C ILE A 429 -6.78 -15.27 -26.90
N CYS A 430 -7.32 -16.49 -26.82
CA CYS A 430 -8.36 -16.82 -25.84
C CYS A 430 -7.87 -16.65 -24.40
N VAL A 431 -6.65 -17.13 -24.08
CA VAL A 431 -6.06 -16.96 -22.75
C VAL A 431 -5.83 -15.49 -22.43
N LYS A 432 -5.34 -14.68 -23.38
CA LYS A 432 -5.19 -13.23 -23.20
C LYS A 432 -6.52 -12.53 -22.95
N PHE A 433 -7.58 -12.91 -23.68
CA PHE A 433 -8.90 -12.32 -23.49
C PHE A 433 -9.51 -12.68 -22.14
N VAL A 434 -9.39 -13.95 -21.71
CA VAL A 434 -9.85 -14.41 -20.39
C VAL A 434 -9.09 -13.70 -19.28
N TRP A 435 -7.75 -13.60 -19.39
CA TRP A 435 -6.92 -12.89 -18.41
C TRP A 435 -7.29 -11.41 -18.35
N LEU A 436 -7.43 -10.73 -19.50
CA LEU A 436 -7.81 -9.31 -19.55
C LEU A 436 -9.20 -9.08 -18.95
N SER A 437 -10.15 -9.96 -19.25
CA SER A 437 -11.50 -9.90 -18.69
C SER A 437 -11.49 -10.11 -17.17
N ALA A 438 -10.70 -11.05 -16.66
CA ALA A 438 -10.53 -11.29 -15.24
C ALA A 438 -9.88 -10.09 -14.53
N VAL A 439 -8.84 -9.48 -15.12
CA VAL A 439 -8.22 -8.27 -14.59
C VAL A 439 -9.22 -7.11 -14.59
N ALA A 440 -9.92 -6.85 -15.70
CA ALA A 440 -10.89 -5.78 -15.81
C ALA A 440 -12.04 -5.95 -14.79
N PHE A 441 -12.53 -7.18 -14.61
CA PHE A 441 -13.55 -7.48 -13.60
C PHE A 441 -13.04 -7.22 -12.18
N ASN A 442 -11.84 -7.68 -11.83
CA ASN A 442 -11.27 -7.45 -10.49
C ASN A 442 -10.97 -5.97 -10.23
N VAL A 443 -10.49 -5.23 -11.23
CA VAL A 443 -10.31 -3.77 -11.14
C VAL A 443 -11.65 -3.09 -10.90
N PHE A 444 -12.70 -3.48 -11.63
CA PHE A 444 -14.04 -2.93 -11.43
C PHE A 444 -14.59 -3.22 -10.02
N VAL A 445 -14.47 -4.46 -9.55
CA VAL A 445 -14.89 -4.85 -8.20
C VAL A 445 -14.08 -4.10 -7.13
N SER A 446 -12.77 -3.97 -7.30
CA SER A 446 -11.88 -3.25 -6.36
C SER A 446 -12.19 -1.75 -6.35
N PHE A 447 -12.45 -1.15 -7.51
CA PHE A 447 -12.92 0.24 -7.60
C PHE A 447 -14.25 0.43 -6.88
N PHE A 448 -15.23 -0.43 -7.14
CA PHE A 448 -16.55 -0.31 -6.53
C PHE A 448 -16.48 -0.53 -5.01
N THR A 449 -15.81 -1.58 -4.55
CA THR A 449 -15.72 -1.88 -3.12
C THR A 449 -14.78 -0.94 -2.36
N GLY A 450 -13.69 -0.51 -2.97
CA GLY A 450 -12.73 0.43 -2.41
C GLY A 450 -13.28 1.86 -2.39
N VAL A 451 -13.68 2.42 -3.54
CA VAL A 451 -14.09 3.83 -3.66
C VAL A 451 -15.53 4.03 -3.25
N VAL A 452 -16.46 3.34 -3.92
CA VAL A 452 -17.90 3.50 -3.66
C VAL A 452 -18.24 2.97 -2.26
N GLY A 453 -17.66 1.83 -1.89
CA GLY A 453 -17.79 1.27 -0.55
C GLY A 453 -17.27 2.21 0.54
N THR A 454 -16.10 2.83 0.37
CA THR A 454 -15.60 3.84 1.32
C THR A 454 -16.52 5.07 1.36
N GLY A 455 -17.01 5.53 0.21
CA GLY A 455 -17.99 6.60 0.13
C GLY A 455 -19.26 6.30 0.93
N PHE A 456 -19.80 5.08 0.79
CA PHE A 456 -20.96 4.62 1.55
C PHE A 456 -20.69 4.46 3.05
N ILE A 457 -19.48 4.06 3.43
CA ILE A 457 -19.06 4.00 4.84
C ILE A 457 -18.99 5.41 5.44
N ILE A 458 -18.37 6.37 4.75
CA ILE A 458 -18.22 7.76 5.23
C ILE A 458 -19.57 8.44 5.34
N SER A 459 -20.38 8.34 4.29
CA SER A 459 -21.74 8.89 4.25
C SER A 459 -22.72 8.11 5.13
N SER A 460 -22.26 7.00 5.74
CA SER A 460 -23.06 6.12 6.61
C SER A 460 -24.34 5.61 5.93
N PHE A 461 -24.32 5.45 4.60
CA PHE A 461 -25.49 5.08 3.79
C PHE A 461 -26.00 3.67 4.08
N TYR A 462 -25.15 2.76 4.51
CA TYR A 462 -25.59 1.44 4.93
C TYR A 462 -24.89 0.98 6.22
N THR A 463 -25.68 0.46 7.14
CA THR A 463 -25.19 -0.19 8.36
C THR A 463 -25.26 -1.71 8.24
N ASN A 464 -26.39 -2.24 7.75
CA ASN A 464 -26.67 -3.68 7.67
C ASN A 464 -27.16 -4.05 6.27
N CYS A 465 -26.55 -5.05 5.64
CA CYS A 465 -26.87 -5.49 4.26
C CYS A 465 -27.77 -6.72 4.24
N PHE A 466 -27.58 -7.60 5.22
CA PHE A 466 -28.36 -8.80 5.40
C PHE A 466 -28.90 -8.80 6.82
N CYS A 467 -30.13 -9.29 7.04
CA CYS A 467 -30.53 -9.70 8.38
C CYS A 467 -29.58 -10.85 8.80
N ALA A 468 -28.91 -10.76 9.96
CA ALA A 468 -28.08 -11.88 10.41
C ALA A 468 -28.94 -13.00 10.99
N THR A 469 -28.44 -14.21 10.84
CA THR A 469 -28.71 -15.32 11.75
C THR A 469 -28.08 -15.03 13.12
N PRO A 470 -28.64 -15.57 14.21
CA PRO A 470 -28.23 -15.22 15.57
C PRO A 470 -26.72 -15.38 15.78
N THR A 471 -26.06 -14.32 16.22
CA THR A 471 -24.70 -14.42 16.76
C THR A 471 -24.79 -15.07 18.13
N SER A 472 -24.48 -16.36 18.21
CA SER A 472 -24.37 -17.06 19.49
C SER A 472 -23.26 -16.43 20.34
N LYS A 473 -23.31 -16.58 21.67
CA LYS A 473 -22.21 -16.20 22.58
C LYS A 473 -20.86 -16.75 22.09
N GLU A 474 -20.89 -17.91 21.44
CA GLU A 474 -19.75 -18.57 20.82
C GLU A 474 -19.18 -17.82 19.62
N GLN A 475 -20.02 -17.21 18.76
CA GLN A 475 -19.52 -16.37 17.66
C GLN A 475 -18.85 -15.09 18.17
N ILE A 476 -19.32 -14.53 19.29
CA ILE A 476 -18.71 -13.37 19.95
C ILE A 476 -17.35 -13.77 20.54
N LEU A 477 -17.30 -14.91 21.23
CA LEU A 477 -16.06 -15.47 21.77
C LEU A 477 -15.07 -15.77 20.64
N ASN A 478 -15.53 -16.36 19.54
CA ASN A 478 -14.73 -16.61 18.34
C ASN A 478 -14.25 -15.30 17.70
N ALA A 479 -15.07 -14.25 17.66
CA ALA A 479 -14.63 -12.96 17.17
C ALA A 479 -13.46 -12.42 18.00
N GLN A 480 -13.52 -12.52 19.33
CA GLN A 480 -12.41 -12.13 20.20
C GLN A 480 -11.17 -13.00 20.01
N ILE A 481 -11.36 -14.32 19.96
CA ILE A 481 -10.27 -15.31 19.84
C ILE A 481 -9.57 -15.17 18.49
N TYR A 482 -10.27 -14.86 17.41
CA TYR A 482 -9.68 -14.87 16.07
C TYR A 482 -9.37 -13.47 15.51
N TRP A 483 -10.22 -12.46 15.73
CA TRP A 483 -10.00 -11.15 15.09
C TRP A 483 -8.90 -10.35 15.77
N ILE A 484 -8.78 -10.41 17.10
CA ILE A 484 -7.69 -9.69 17.79
C ILE A 484 -6.34 -10.26 17.35
N PRO A 485 -6.09 -11.58 17.39
CA PRO A 485 -4.82 -12.12 16.88
C PRO A 485 -4.63 -11.92 15.39
N ALA A 486 -5.68 -11.99 14.56
CA ALA A 486 -5.58 -11.71 13.13
C ALA A 486 -5.14 -10.25 12.87
N ALA A 487 -5.69 -9.29 13.62
CA ALA A 487 -5.38 -7.88 13.44
C ALA A 487 -3.98 -7.53 14.02
N ILE A 488 -3.59 -8.14 15.15
CA ILE A 488 -2.21 -8.09 15.65
C ILE A 488 -1.25 -8.68 14.61
N GLY A 489 -1.59 -9.85 14.06
CA GLY A 489 -0.81 -10.52 13.02
C GLY A 489 -0.63 -9.66 11.77
N ALA A 490 -1.71 -9.02 11.30
CA ALA A 490 -1.65 -8.08 10.18
C ALA A 490 -0.77 -6.86 10.48
N THR A 491 -0.83 -6.33 11.70
CA THR A 491 0.01 -5.19 12.11
C THR A 491 1.49 -5.58 12.23
N CYS A 492 1.78 -6.71 12.85
CA CYS A 492 3.13 -7.26 12.91
C CYS A 492 3.68 -7.55 11.52
N LEU A 493 2.85 -8.08 10.61
CA LEU A 493 3.22 -8.30 9.21
C LEU A 493 3.51 -6.98 8.49
N LEU A 494 2.68 -5.95 8.68
CA LEU A 494 2.91 -4.61 8.11
C LEU A 494 4.21 -3.99 8.64
N ALA A 495 4.46 -4.08 9.95
CA ALA A 495 5.68 -3.59 10.56
C ALA A 495 6.91 -4.36 10.08
N ALA A 496 6.83 -5.69 9.99
CA ALA A 496 7.92 -6.53 9.50
C ALA A 496 8.22 -6.28 8.02
N THR A 497 7.20 -6.17 7.16
CA THR A 497 7.37 -5.85 5.73
C THR A 497 7.95 -4.46 5.53
N ALA A 498 7.51 -3.47 6.30
CA ALA A 498 8.11 -2.13 6.29
C ALA A 498 9.58 -2.14 6.73
N TYR A 499 9.90 -2.88 7.79
CA TYR A 499 11.27 -3.05 8.26
C TYR A 499 12.15 -3.75 7.22
N LEU A 500 11.67 -4.83 6.61
CA LEU A 500 12.38 -5.54 5.55
C LEU A 500 12.59 -4.64 4.32
N GLY A 501 11.60 -3.84 3.93
CA GLY A 501 11.72 -2.86 2.85
C GLY A 501 12.77 -1.78 3.17
N TRP A 502 12.80 -1.28 4.41
CA TRP A 502 13.81 -0.33 4.86
C TRP A 502 15.21 -0.95 4.86
N TRP A 503 15.36 -2.15 5.42
CA TRP A 503 16.63 -2.87 5.45
C TRP A 503 17.15 -3.15 4.04
N PHE A 504 16.28 -3.64 3.15
CA PHE A 504 16.62 -3.91 1.76
C PHE A 504 17.04 -2.63 1.02
N SER A 505 16.30 -1.52 1.22
CA SER A 505 16.66 -0.23 0.62
C SER A 505 18.05 0.25 1.07
N ASN A 506 18.39 0.09 2.35
CA ASN A 506 19.72 0.44 2.86
C ASN A 506 20.81 -0.46 2.26
N LEU A 507 20.58 -1.78 2.23
CA LEU A 507 21.52 -2.73 1.62
C LEU A 507 21.82 -2.39 0.15
N MET A 508 20.79 -2.01 -0.59
CA MET A 508 20.93 -1.58 -1.98
C MET A 508 21.69 -0.26 -2.11
N ARG A 509 21.41 0.73 -1.26
CA ARG A 509 22.14 2.01 -1.22
C ARG A 509 23.63 1.79 -0.90
N ASP A 510 23.96 0.90 0.03
CA ASP A 510 25.35 0.60 0.37
C ASP A 510 26.07 -0.15 -0.76
N SER A 511 25.39 -1.13 -1.37
CA SER A 511 25.91 -1.84 -2.55
C SER A 511 26.15 -0.87 -3.72
N PHE A 512 25.25 0.10 -3.91
CA PHE A 512 25.35 1.14 -4.93
C PHE A 512 26.53 2.07 -4.68
N LYS A 513 26.71 2.55 -3.43
CA LYS A 513 27.87 3.35 -3.03
C LYS A 513 29.18 2.59 -3.26
N GLY A 514 29.22 1.30 -2.92
CA GLY A 514 30.37 0.44 -3.17
C GLY A 514 30.71 0.31 -4.66
N CYS A 515 29.71 0.12 -5.53
CA CYS A 515 29.93 0.05 -6.98
C CYS A 515 30.34 1.40 -7.58
N THR A 516 29.75 2.50 -7.08
CA THR A 516 30.07 3.87 -7.52
C THR A 516 31.49 4.27 -7.13
N ALA A 517 31.91 3.94 -5.89
CA ALA A 517 33.27 4.22 -5.43
C ALA A 517 34.33 3.49 -6.26
N ASN A 518 34.03 2.26 -6.69
CA ASN A 518 34.92 1.40 -7.46
C ASN A 518 34.70 1.46 -8.98
N ILE A 519 33.95 2.44 -9.49
CA ILE A 519 33.61 2.51 -10.93
C ILE A 519 34.87 2.57 -11.82
N ASP A 520 35.91 3.19 -11.29
CA ASP A 520 37.22 3.46 -11.85
C ASP A 520 38.33 2.60 -11.23
N ALA A 521 37.99 1.59 -10.42
CA ALA A 521 38.97 0.63 -9.92
C ALA A 521 39.64 0.00 -11.16
N PHE A 522 40.81 0.55 -11.51
CA PHE A 522 41.38 0.46 -12.84
C PHE A 522 42.34 -0.71 -12.97
N ASP A 523 42.47 -1.07 -14.24
CA ASP A 523 43.30 -2.06 -14.86
C ASP A 523 44.80 -1.83 -14.54
N PRO A 524 45.52 -2.77 -13.92
CA PRO A 524 46.94 -2.68 -13.59
C PRO A 524 47.85 -2.72 -14.83
N THR A 525 47.31 -2.50 -16.03
CA THR A 525 48.06 -2.52 -17.28
C THR A 525 48.84 -1.22 -17.55
N ASP A 526 48.58 -0.16 -16.78
CA ASP A 526 49.36 1.09 -16.84
C ASP A 526 50.57 1.12 -15.90
N ASP A 527 50.79 0.10 -15.07
CA ASP A 527 51.96 0.03 -14.16
C ASP A 527 53.04 -0.98 -14.59
N TYR A 528 52.85 -1.65 -15.73
CA TYR A 528 53.85 -2.58 -16.30
C TYR A 528 54.92 -1.87 -17.16
N GLY A 529 55.13 -0.58 -16.91
CA GLY A 529 55.90 0.31 -17.75
C GLY A 529 57.11 0.98 -17.12
N ASP A 530 57.53 0.67 -15.88
CA ASP A 530 58.86 1.10 -15.39
C ASP A 530 59.36 0.45 -14.08
N SER A 531 59.07 -0.84 -13.83
CA SER A 531 59.84 -1.59 -12.83
C SER A 531 61.05 -2.23 -13.51
N GLY A 532 62.14 -1.45 -13.52
CA GLY A 532 63.47 -1.97 -13.72
C GLY A 532 63.68 -3.26 -12.91
N SER A 533 64.31 -4.22 -13.56
CA SER A 533 64.77 -5.47 -13.01
C SER A 533 65.54 -5.29 -11.69
N GLU A 534 64.90 -5.55 -10.56
CA GLU A 534 65.60 -6.03 -9.36
C GLU A 534 65.09 -7.44 -9.03
N SER A 535 66.00 -8.40 -9.16
CA SER A 535 65.81 -9.81 -8.84
C SER A 535 65.28 -10.01 -7.41
N PRO A 536 64.23 -10.82 -7.19
CA PRO A 536 63.83 -11.17 -5.84
C PRO A 536 64.79 -12.22 -5.27
N GLY A 537 65.51 -11.81 -4.23
CA GLY A 537 66.22 -12.72 -3.33
C GLY A 537 65.24 -13.66 -2.64
N HIS A 538 65.58 -14.94 -2.72
CA HIS A 538 64.97 -16.07 -2.05
C HIS A 538 64.76 -15.80 -0.55
N ARG A 539 63.51 -15.85 -0.06
CA ARG A 539 63.21 -16.03 1.37
C ARG A 539 62.16 -17.11 1.53
N ASP A 540 62.60 -18.21 2.10
CA ASP A 540 61.80 -19.26 2.72
C ASP A 540 60.94 -18.70 3.86
N HIS A 541 59.67 -19.09 3.89
CA HIS A 541 58.86 -19.37 5.09
C HIS A 541 57.61 -20.11 4.58
N GLY A 542 57.21 -21.26 5.11
CA GLY A 542 57.10 -21.59 6.53
C GLY A 542 55.61 -21.54 6.87
N ASP A 543 55.06 -22.71 7.22
CA ASP A 543 53.65 -23.04 7.44
C ASP A 543 52.84 -22.00 8.26
N ILE A 544 51.55 -21.83 7.88
CA ILE A 544 50.33 -22.01 8.70
C ILE A 544 49.09 -21.86 7.80
#